data_AF-A0A959EHT5-F1
#
_entry.id   AF-A0A959EHT5-F1
#
_cell.length_a   1.000
_cell.length_b   1.000
_cell.length_c   1.000
_cell.angle_alpha   90.00
_cell.angle_beta   90.00
_cell.angle_gamma   90.00
#
_symmetry.space_group_name_H-M   'P 1'
#
loop_
_entity.id
_entity.type
_entity.pdbx_description
1 polymer ?
#
loop_
_entity_poly.entity_id
_entity_poly.type
_entity_poly.pdbx_seq_one_letter_code
_entity_poly.pdbx_strand_id
1 'polypeptide(L)'
;MVLLLFTPAPLSGQKHAAPGQATGAGRKYSVKQLTIEQGLSDNNVNACLQDRTGYLWFGTHDGLNRYDGYSFTVYKHSPGDSSSISNNKINALLEDEEGFLWIATDGGLNCFDPRTETFRSFLHDPEDEKSISHNQVKNLLIDESGLLWLGTFNGLNRFDKSRQTFSRFWHQATHHLPWEKEPTHIVTAIGSSADGRLLVGYAGMGLMLFDQKAGTFRQVLVEERADKGTGLNIYRIAPPQ
;
A
#
# COMPACT_ATOMS: atom_id res chain seq x y z
N MET A 1 -4.88 16.68 0.59
CA MET A 1 -4.34 17.37 1.78
C MET A 1 -3.51 16.38 2.58
N VAL A 2 -2.22 16.68 2.79
CA VAL A 2 -1.34 15.92 3.69
C VAL A 2 -1.16 16.72 4.98
N LEU A 3 -1.22 16.04 6.12
CA LEU A 3 -1.00 16.61 7.45
C LEU A 3 0.29 16.03 8.03
N LEU A 4 1.27 16.89 8.31
CA LEU A 4 2.48 16.51 9.04
C LEU A 4 2.35 16.99 10.49
N LEU A 5 2.49 16.05 11.43
CA LEU A 5 2.47 16.31 12.87
C LEU A 5 3.89 16.59 13.36
N PHE A 6 4.08 17.74 13.98
CA PHE A 6 5.29 18.05 14.71
C PHE A 6 4.98 18.15 16.19
N THR A 7 5.88 17.61 17.02
CA THR A 7 5.90 17.97 18.44
C THR A 7 6.70 19.26 18.57
N PRO A 8 6.18 20.29 19.27
CA PRO A 8 6.96 21.49 19.52
C PRO A 8 8.18 21.13 20.38
N ALA A 9 9.34 21.73 20.06
CA ALA A 9 10.53 21.60 20.89
C ALA A 9 10.21 22.05 22.33
N PRO A 10 10.77 21.39 23.37
CA PRO A 10 10.59 21.86 24.73
C PRO A 10 11.13 23.29 24.83
N LEU A 11 10.28 24.21 25.32
CA LEU A 11 10.67 25.59 25.59
C LEU A 11 11.83 25.59 26.58
N SER A 12 13.04 25.90 26.11
CA SER A 12 14.20 26.12 26.94
C SER A 12 14.04 27.46 27.67
N GLY A 13 13.49 27.44 28.89
CA GLY A 13 13.50 28.66 29.71
C GLY A 13 12.44 28.84 30.80
N GLN A 14 11.94 27.80 31.47
CA GLN A 14 11.21 28.02 32.73
C GLN A 14 12.02 27.58 33.94
N LYS A 15 12.64 28.58 34.60
CA LYS A 15 13.18 28.46 35.96
C LYS A 15 12.01 28.31 36.95
N HIS A 16 12.11 27.28 37.78
CA HIS A 16 11.46 27.04 39.07
C HIS A 16 9.99 27.47 39.25
N ALA A 17 9.10 26.47 39.25
CA ALA A 17 7.81 26.54 39.94
C ALA A 17 7.80 25.54 41.12
N ALA A 18 7.21 25.96 42.24
CA ALA A 18 7.12 25.24 43.51
C ALA A 18 6.32 23.91 43.41
N PRO A 19 6.56 22.94 44.32
CA PRO A 19 5.91 21.63 44.26
C PRO A 19 4.45 21.76 44.71
N GLY A 20 3.50 21.47 43.82
CA GLY A 20 2.08 21.46 44.20
C GLY A 20 1.04 21.65 43.09
N GLN A 21 1.43 21.75 41.82
CA GLN A 21 0.47 21.80 40.71
C GLN A 21 0.78 20.72 39.68
N ALA A 22 0.06 19.61 39.77
CA ALA A 22 -0.09 18.69 38.65
C ALA A 22 -1.03 19.35 37.62
N THR A 23 -0.46 20.20 36.76
CA THR A 23 -1.16 20.63 35.55
C THR A 23 -0.97 19.55 34.49
N GLY A 24 -2.03 18.79 34.23
CA GLY A 24 -2.13 17.95 33.04
C GLY A 24 -2.19 18.84 31.79
N ALA A 25 -1.06 19.42 31.40
CA ALA A 25 -0.93 20.17 30.17
C ALA A 25 -0.98 19.16 29.00
N GLY A 26 -2.16 18.99 28.42
CA GLY A 26 -2.32 18.21 27.19
C GLY A 26 -1.33 18.67 26.13
N ARG A 27 -0.61 17.73 25.52
CA ARG A 27 0.33 18.02 24.43
C ARG A 27 -0.41 18.79 23.33
N LYS A 28 0.02 20.04 23.07
CA LYS A 28 -0.45 20.80 21.90
C LYS A 28 0.30 20.29 20.67
N TYR A 29 -0.45 19.80 19.69
CA TYR A 29 0.09 19.43 18.38
C TYR A 29 -0.10 20.59 17.41
N SER A 30 0.93 20.91 16.65
CA SER A 30 0.84 21.82 15.50
C SER A 30 0.83 21.00 14.22
N VAL A 31 -0.08 21.30 13.31
CA VAL A 31 -0.22 20.60 12.03
C VAL A 31 0.20 21.51 10.91
N LYS A 32 1.15 21.07 10.09
CA LYS A 32 1.48 21.75 8.82
C LYS A 32 0.64 21.13 7.72
N GLN A 33 -0.07 21.97 6.97
CA GLN A 33 -0.83 21.54 5.79
C GLN A 33 0.04 21.68 4.54
N LEU A 34 0.07 20.63 3.74
CA LEU A 34 0.64 20.63 2.39
C LEU A 34 -0.47 20.31 1.40
N THR A 35 -0.76 21.24 0.51
CA THR A 35 -1.83 21.18 -0.49
C THR A 35 -1.28 21.50 -1.88
N ILE A 36 -2.17 21.59 -2.87
CA ILE A 36 -1.84 22.02 -4.23
C ILE A 36 -1.14 23.39 -4.29
N GLU A 37 -1.43 24.28 -3.33
CA GLU A 37 -0.77 25.59 -3.23
C GLU A 37 0.72 25.49 -2.92
N GLN A 38 1.15 24.38 -2.32
CA GLN A 38 2.55 24.11 -2.00
C GLN A 38 3.23 23.23 -3.06
N GLY A 39 2.51 22.81 -4.11
CA GLY A 39 3.04 22.01 -5.23
C GLY A 39 2.61 20.54 -5.26
N LEU A 40 1.73 20.10 -4.34
CA LEU A 40 1.14 18.77 -4.43
C LEU A 40 0.28 18.66 -5.71
N SER A 41 0.36 17.54 -6.42
CA SER A 41 -0.31 17.41 -7.72
C SER A 41 -1.83 17.29 -7.65
N ASP A 42 -2.35 16.69 -6.57
CA ASP A 42 -3.80 16.53 -6.34
C ASP A 42 -4.09 16.38 -4.84
N ASN A 43 -5.28 16.79 -4.41
CA ASN A 43 -5.66 16.77 -3.00
C ASN A 43 -6.12 15.39 -2.50
N ASN A 44 -6.37 14.43 -3.39
CA ASN A 44 -6.76 13.07 -3.05
C ASN A 44 -5.50 12.19 -2.95
N VAL A 45 -5.01 12.02 -1.72
CA VAL A 45 -3.79 11.26 -1.43
C VAL A 45 -4.19 9.86 -0.98
N ASN A 46 -3.83 8.85 -1.77
CA ASN A 46 -4.15 7.44 -1.50
C ASN A 46 -3.04 6.70 -0.77
N ALA A 47 -1.79 7.09 -1.00
CA ALA A 47 -0.63 6.39 -0.47
C ALA A 47 0.40 7.40 0.02
N CYS A 48 1.09 7.06 1.11
CA CYS A 48 2.23 7.81 1.61
C CYS A 48 3.33 6.84 2.05
N LEU A 49 4.58 7.26 1.87
CA LEU A 49 5.78 6.49 2.23
C LEU A 49 6.90 7.48 2.56
N GLN A 50 7.74 7.16 3.54
CA GLN A 50 9.04 7.80 3.68
C GLN A 50 10.08 6.82 3.16
N ASP A 51 10.91 7.24 2.22
CA ASP A 51 12.00 6.37 1.74
C ASP A 51 13.21 6.38 2.68
N ARG A 52 14.14 5.44 2.46
CA ARG A 52 15.37 5.32 3.27
C ARG A 52 16.27 6.56 3.24
N THR A 53 16.13 7.42 2.24
CA THR A 53 16.94 8.64 2.09
C THR A 53 16.30 9.85 2.78
N GLY A 54 15.05 9.71 3.23
CA GLY A 54 14.31 10.71 3.99
C GLY A 54 13.27 11.48 3.18
N TYR A 55 13.14 11.24 1.86
CA TYR A 55 12.08 11.88 1.08
C TYR A 55 10.72 11.32 1.47
N LEU A 56 9.71 12.19 1.48
CA LEU A 56 8.31 11.77 1.61
C LEU A 56 7.69 11.62 0.23
N TRP A 57 7.08 10.47 -0.01
CA TRP A 57 6.39 10.15 -1.24
C TRP A 57 4.89 10.13 -1.02
N PHE A 58 4.13 10.72 -1.95
CA PHE A 58 2.69 10.76 -1.93
C PHE A 58 2.12 10.34 -3.29
N GLY A 59 1.35 9.26 -3.27
CA GLY A 59 0.56 8.82 -4.41
C GLY A 59 -0.81 9.49 -4.39
N THR A 60 -1.15 10.20 -5.47
CA THR A 60 -2.44 10.90 -5.59
C THR A 60 -3.26 10.37 -6.76
N HIS A 61 -4.45 10.94 -7.00
CA HIS A 61 -5.23 10.66 -8.20
C HIS A 61 -4.62 11.24 -9.47
N ASP A 62 -3.71 12.20 -9.37
CA ASP A 62 -3.08 12.85 -10.52
C ASP A 62 -1.57 13.03 -10.34
N GLY A 63 -0.86 11.95 -9.99
CA GLY A 63 0.59 11.87 -10.04
C GLY A 63 1.25 11.29 -8.78
N LEU A 64 2.54 10.99 -8.93
CA LEU A 64 3.43 10.64 -7.83
C LEU A 64 4.21 11.88 -7.40
N ASN A 65 4.24 12.16 -6.11
CA ASN A 65 4.84 13.37 -5.55
C ASN A 65 5.98 12.99 -4.62
N ARG A 66 7.19 13.49 -4.86
CA ARG A 66 8.33 13.41 -3.94
C ARG A 66 8.49 14.76 -3.24
N TYR A 67 8.58 14.76 -1.91
CA TYR A 67 8.77 15.95 -1.09
C TYR A 67 10.09 15.88 -0.34
N ASP A 68 10.92 16.91 -0.50
CA ASP A 68 12.26 17.02 0.08
C ASP A 68 12.31 17.75 1.43
N GLY A 69 11.15 18.16 1.96
CA GLY A 69 11.05 19.02 3.15
C GLY A 69 10.81 20.49 2.83
N TYR A 70 10.99 20.89 1.57
CA TYR A 70 10.86 22.26 1.07
C TYR A 70 9.89 22.34 -0.12
N SER A 71 10.05 21.47 -1.11
CA SER A 71 9.39 21.51 -2.41
C SER A 71 8.94 20.12 -2.88
N PHE A 72 7.99 20.10 -3.82
CA PHE A 72 7.53 18.86 -4.47
C PHE A 72 8.16 18.69 -5.86
N THR A 73 8.62 17.47 -6.15
CA THR A 73 8.82 16.96 -7.52
C THR A 73 7.63 16.09 -7.90
N VAL A 74 7.00 16.36 -9.04
CA VAL A 74 5.81 15.64 -9.51
C VAL A 74 6.15 14.81 -10.74
N TYR A 75 5.89 13.50 -10.66
CA TYR A 75 6.01 12.56 -11.78
C TYR A 75 4.62 12.22 -12.32
N LYS A 76 4.41 12.43 -13.62
CA LYS A 76 3.17 12.13 -14.34
C LYS A 76 3.44 11.26 -15.55
N HIS A 77 2.39 10.57 -15.97
CA HIS A 77 2.36 9.82 -17.21
C HIS A 77 2.55 10.75 -18.40
N SER A 78 3.50 10.40 -19.25
CA SER A 78 3.76 11.08 -20.51
C SER A 78 3.52 10.10 -21.66
N PRO A 79 2.44 10.28 -22.44
CA PRO A 79 2.15 9.40 -23.56
C PRO A 79 3.32 9.31 -24.55
N GLY A 80 3.77 8.10 -24.85
CA GLY A 80 4.89 7.83 -25.75
C GLY A 80 6.26 7.79 -25.07
N ASP A 81 6.36 8.13 -23.78
CA ASP A 81 7.58 7.99 -22.99
C ASP A 81 7.50 6.77 -22.07
N SER A 82 8.19 5.69 -22.46
CA SER A 82 8.25 4.44 -21.70
C SER A 82 9.04 4.55 -20.39
N SER A 83 9.78 5.65 -20.19
CA SER A 83 10.50 5.94 -18.96
C SER A 83 9.68 6.75 -17.95
N SER A 84 8.46 7.15 -18.32
CA SER A 84 7.49 7.80 -17.44
C SER A 84 6.59 6.77 -16.72
N ILE A 85 5.94 7.21 -15.64
CA ILE A 85 4.98 6.37 -14.91
C ILE A 85 3.80 5.97 -15.82
N SER A 86 3.32 4.74 -15.72
CA SER A 86 2.31 4.22 -16.65
C SER A 86 0.91 4.83 -16.48
N ASN A 87 0.62 5.44 -15.34
CA ASN A 87 -0.66 6.12 -15.08
C ASN A 87 -0.51 7.13 -13.93
N ASN A 88 -1.30 8.21 -13.95
CA ASN A 88 -1.27 9.24 -12.91
C ASN A 88 -1.94 8.80 -11.60
N LYS A 89 -2.91 7.88 -11.66
CA LYS A 89 -3.65 7.47 -10.48
C LYS A 89 -2.88 6.41 -9.70
N ILE A 90 -2.36 6.82 -8.56
CA ILE A 90 -1.52 6.00 -7.69
C ILE A 90 -2.39 5.37 -6.61
N ASN A 91 -2.24 4.06 -6.43
CA ASN A 91 -3.01 3.27 -5.46
C ASN A 91 -2.16 2.87 -4.23
N ALA A 92 -0.90 2.49 -4.44
CA ALA A 92 -0.01 2.07 -3.36
C ALA A 92 1.46 2.35 -3.69
N LEU A 93 2.27 2.49 -2.63
CA LEU A 93 3.71 2.72 -2.69
C LEU A 93 4.42 1.73 -1.76
N LEU A 94 5.57 1.24 -2.19
CA LEU A 94 6.41 0.35 -1.40
C LEU A 94 7.87 0.52 -1.81
N GLU A 95 8.78 0.72 -0.87
CA GLU A 95 10.22 0.66 -1.15
C GLU A 95 10.74 -0.74 -0.85
N ASP A 96 11.58 -1.29 -1.72
CA ASP A 96 12.26 -2.56 -1.47
C ASP A 96 13.63 -2.39 -0.81
N GLU A 97 14.27 -3.51 -0.43
CA GLU A 97 15.57 -3.51 0.25
C GLU A 97 16.72 -2.92 -0.58
N GLU A 98 16.59 -2.85 -1.90
CA GLU A 98 17.58 -2.27 -2.81
C GLU A 98 17.38 -0.76 -3.01
N GLY A 99 16.28 -0.21 -2.50
CA GLY A 99 15.90 1.20 -2.59
C GLY A 99 15.11 1.54 -3.86
N PHE A 100 14.62 0.54 -4.59
CA PHE A 100 13.67 0.80 -5.67
C PHE A 100 12.29 1.08 -5.08
N LEU A 101 11.62 2.07 -5.66
CA LEU A 101 10.25 2.39 -5.30
C LEU A 101 9.31 1.65 -6.26
N TRP A 102 8.47 0.79 -5.69
CA TRP A 102 7.40 0.09 -6.38
C TRP A 102 6.09 0.88 -6.25
N ILE A 103 5.44 1.12 -7.39
CA ILE A 103 4.25 1.97 -7.48
C ILE A 103 3.13 1.21 -8.17
N ALA A 104 2.05 0.98 -7.44
CA ALA A 104 0.82 0.43 -7.98
C ALA A 104 -0.03 1.56 -8.57
N THR A 105 -0.45 1.42 -9.82
CA THR A 105 -1.31 2.40 -10.49
C THR A 105 -2.54 1.72 -11.11
N ASP A 106 -3.47 2.52 -11.64
CA ASP A 106 -4.58 2.02 -12.46
C ASP A 106 -4.14 1.59 -13.89
N GLY A 107 -2.85 1.71 -14.22
CA GLY A 107 -2.27 1.32 -15.50
C GLY A 107 -1.00 0.48 -15.39
N GLY A 108 -0.81 -0.27 -14.32
CA GLY A 108 0.24 -1.28 -14.17
C GLY A 108 1.03 -1.18 -12.88
N LEU A 109 2.02 -2.07 -12.74
CA LEU A 109 3.06 -1.95 -11.72
C LEU A 109 4.22 -1.14 -12.30
N ASN A 110 4.73 -0.17 -11.55
CA ASN A 110 5.91 0.60 -11.94
C ASN A 110 7.02 0.38 -10.92
N CYS A 111 8.25 0.33 -11.40
CA CYS A 111 9.47 0.35 -10.61
C CYS A 111 10.23 1.64 -10.94
N PHE A 112 10.42 2.50 -9.95
CA PHE A 112 11.18 3.73 -10.07
C PHE A 112 12.58 3.53 -9.48
N ASP A 113 13.59 3.80 -10.30
CA ASP A 113 14.98 3.84 -9.86
C ASP A 113 15.32 5.27 -9.43
N PRO A 114 15.54 5.54 -8.12
CA PRO A 114 15.86 6.87 -7.64
C PRO A 114 17.25 7.37 -8.09
N ARG A 115 18.11 6.49 -8.60
CA ARG A 115 19.48 6.83 -9.04
C ARG A 115 19.48 7.41 -10.44
N THR A 116 18.59 6.93 -11.30
CA THR A 116 18.43 7.40 -12.69
C THR A 116 17.18 8.25 -12.89
N GLU A 117 16.29 8.29 -11.89
CA GLU A 117 14.97 8.92 -11.92
C GLU A 117 14.08 8.45 -13.09
N THR A 118 14.17 7.16 -13.42
CA THR A 118 13.40 6.55 -14.52
C THR A 118 12.44 5.49 -14.02
N PHE A 119 11.32 5.33 -14.74
CA PHE A 119 10.34 4.29 -14.48
C PHE A 119 10.52 3.11 -15.45
N ARG A 120 10.30 1.91 -14.93
CA ARG A 120 10.00 0.71 -15.72
C ARG A 120 8.59 0.26 -15.38
N SER A 121 7.75 0.07 -16.41
CA SER A 121 6.38 -0.41 -16.23
C SER A 121 6.25 -1.90 -16.57
N PHE A 122 5.38 -2.58 -15.83
CA PHE A 122 4.97 -3.96 -16.06
C PHE A 122 3.47 -3.98 -16.29
N LEU A 123 3.09 -4.32 -17.53
CA LEU A 123 1.72 -4.23 -18.03
C LEU A 123 1.17 -5.63 -18.33
N HIS A 124 -0.15 -5.73 -18.34
CA HIS A 124 -0.88 -6.93 -18.72
C HIS A 124 -0.77 -7.12 -20.23
N ASP A 125 -0.31 -8.30 -20.61
CA ASP A 125 -0.31 -8.81 -21.97
C ASP A 125 -1.16 -10.09 -21.98
N PRO A 126 -2.28 -10.12 -22.73
CA PRO A 126 -3.13 -11.31 -22.81
C PRO A 126 -2.44 -12.52 -23.45
N GLU A 127 -1.37 -12.31 -24.23
CA GLU A 127 -0.63 -13.36 -24.92
C GLU A 127 0.57 -13.87 -24.10
N ASP A 128 0.91 -13.20 -22.99
CA ASP A 128 1.97 -13.63 -22.08
C ASP A 128 1.39 -13.99 -20.71
N GLU A 129 1.29 -15.29 -20.41
CA GLU A 129 0.86 -15.81 -19.12
C GLU A 129 1.75 -15.37 -17.94
N LYS A 130 2.97 -14.90 -18.22
CA LYS A 130 3.94 -14.42 -17.23
C LYS A 130 3.91 -12.91 -17.03
N SER A 131 3.06 -12.16 -17.75
CA SER A 131 2.81 -10.75 -17.44
C SER A 131 1.95 -10.61 -16.17
N ILE A 132 1.72 -9.39 -15.70
CA ILE A 132 0.72 -9.15 -14.65
C ILE A 132 -0.69 -9.56 -15.11
N SER A 133 -1.56 -10.04 -14.20
CA SER A 133 -2.91 -10.52 -14.54
C SER A 133 -3.93 -9.42 -14.86
N HIS A 134 -3.68 -8.17 -14.43
CA HIS A 134 -4.48 -6.98 -14.79
C HIS A 134 -3.69 -5.70 -14.54
N ASN A 135 -3.92 -4.65 -15.34
CA ASN A 135 -3.26 -3.35 -15.19
C ASN A 135 -3.70 -2.53 -13.98
N GLN A 136 -4.80 -2.90 -13.32
CA GLN A 136 -5.29 -2.15 -12.16
C GLN A 136 -4.73 -2.80 -10.91
N VAL A 137 -3.62 -2.25 -10.42
CA VAL A 137 -2.90 -2.74 -9.25
C VAL A 137 -3.32 -1.93 -8.04
N LYS A 138 -3.81 -2.59 -6.99
CA LYS A 138 -4.44 -1.90 -5.84
C LYS A 138 -3.57 -1.82 -4.61
N ASN A 139 -2.71 -2.79 -4.41
CA ASN A 139 -1.90 -2.91 -3.20
C ASN A 139 -0.64 -3.72 -3.52
N LEU A 140 0.38 -3.47 -2.69
CA LEU A 140 1.69 -4.09 -2.76
C LEU A 140 2.06 -4.60 -1.37
N LEU A 141 2.79 -5.68 -1.32
CA LEU A 141 3.36 -6.23 -0.09
C LEU A 141 4.68 -6.92 -0.42
N ILE A 142 5.73 -6.64 0.34
CA ILE A 142 6.90 -7.51 0.40
C ILE A 142 6.71 -8.43 1.61
N ASP A 143 6.78 -9.74 1.38
CA ASP A 143 6.69 -10.71 2.47
C ASP A 143 8.02 -10.85 3.22
N GLU A 144 8.02 -11.65 4.28
CA GLU A 144 9.19 -11.90 5.13
C GLU A 144 10.36 -12.57 4.38
N SER A 145 10.10 -13.14 3.19
CA SER A 145 11.12 -13.74 2.34
C SER A 145 11.65 -12.78 1.25
N GLY A 146 11.19 -11.53 1.24
CA GLY A 146 11.58 -10.52 0.26
C GLY A 146 10.82 -10.61 -1.07
N LEU A 147 9.80 -11.45 -1.18
CA LEU A 147 9.01 -11.58 -2.41
C LEU A 147 7.97 -10.47 -2.51
N LEU A 148 7.89 -9.85 -3.69
CA LEU A 148 6.89 -8.84 -3.99
C LEU A 148 5.56 -9.48 -4.41
N TRP A 149 4.53 -9.18 -3.65
CA TRP A 149 3.14 -9.54 -3.91
C TRP A 149 2.35 -8.29 -4.28
N LEU A 150 1.40 -8.45 -5.19
CA LEU A 150 0.53 -7.38 -5.61
C LEU A 150 -0.87 -7.89 -5.92
N GLY A 151 -1.86 -7.13 -5.47
CA GLY A 151 -3.26 -7.42 -5.71
C GLY A 151 -3.75 -6.60 -6.88
N THR A 152 -4.45 -7.27 -7.79
CA THR A 152 -5.00 -6.65 -8.99
C THR A 152 -6.51 -6.83 -9.05
N PHE A 153 -7.13 -6.22 -10.05
CA PHE A 153 -8.54 -6.48 -10.38
C PHE A 153 -8.81 -7.90 -10.89
N ASN A 154 -7.76 -8.68 -11.15
CA ASN A 154 -7.89 -10.06 -11.57
C ASN A 154 -6.86 -10.96 -10.87
N GLY A 155 -6.93 -11.04 -9.55
CA GLY A 155 -6.17 -11.99 -8.75
C GLY A 155 -4.93 -11.42 -8.07
N LEU A 156 -4.31 -12.30 -7.28
CA LEU A 156 -3.07 -12.07 -6.57
C LEU A 156 -1.91 -12.42 -7.51
N ASN A 157 -0.89 -11.57 -7.58
CA ASN A 157 0.31 -11.87 -8.36
C ASN A 157 1.53 -11.86 -7.43
N ARG A 158 2.48 -12.73 -7.73
CA ARG A 158 3.83 -12.73 -7.17
C ARG A 158 4.81 -12.34 -8.26
N PHE A 159 5.64 -11.35 -7.99
CA PHE A 159 6.67 -10.91 -8.92
C PHE A 159 8.03 -11.54 -8.59
N ASP A 160 8.60 -12.24 -9.58
CA ASP A 160 9.97 -12.72 -9.53
C ASP A 160 10.90 -11.63 -10.08
N LYS A 161 11.61 -10.93 -9.19
CA LYS A 161 12.53 -9.86 -9.56
C LYS A 161 13.68 -10.34 -10.46
N SER A 162 14.16 -11.56 -10.26
CA SER A 162 15.31 -12.07 -11.02
C SER A 162 14.94 -12.36 -12.47
N ARG A 163 13.72 -12.89 -12.69
CA ARG A 163 13.22 -13.26 -14.02
C ARG A 163 12.38 -12.17 -14.67
N GLN A 164 11.96 -11.16 -13.90
CA GLN A 164 11.04 -10.10 -14.30
C GLN A 164 9.69 -10.68 -14.79
N THR A 165 9.20 -11.73 -14.12
CA THR A 165 7.98 -12.45 -14.50
C THR A 165 7.00 -12.56 -13.33
N PHE A 166 5.72 -12.77 -13.63
CA PHE A 166 4.67 -12.91 -12.64
C PHE A 166 4.16 -14.36 -12.56
N SER A 167 3.91 -14.81 -11.32
CA SER A 167 3.03 -15.95 -11.04
C SER A 167 1.67 -15.41 -10.62
N ARG A 168 0.57 -15.90 -11.23
CA ARG A 168 -0.79 -15.42 -11.01
C ARG A 168 -1.58 -16.45 -10.18
N PHE A 169 -2.37 -15.98 -9.24
CA PHE A 169 -3.16 -16.81 -8.33
C PHE A 169 -4.59 -16.28 -8.22
N TRP A 170 -5.54 -17.19 -8.37
CA TRP A 170 -6.98 -16.92 -8.25
C TRP A 170 -7.58 -17.85 -7.19
N HIS A 171 -8.57 -17.36 -6.44
CA HIS A 171 -9.33 -18.26 -5.59
C HIS A 171 -10.18 -19.19 -6.46
N GLN A 172 -10.37 -20.42 -6.01
CA GLN A 172 -11.24 -21.40 -6.67
C GLN A 172 -12.66 -21.41 -6.11
N ALA A 173 -12.98 -20.48 -5.19
CA ALA A 173 -14.28 -20.47 -4.55
C ALA A 173 -15.40 -20.27 -5.59
N THR A 174 -16.32 -21.23 -5.59
CA THR A 174 -17.42 -21.39 -6.57
C THR A 174 -18.67 -20.55 -6.24
N HIS A 175 -18.66 -19.83 -5.12
CA HIS A 175 -19.74 -18.92 -4.76
C HIS A 175 -19.66 -17.65 -5.60
N HIS A 176 -20.44 -17.63 -6.67
CA HIS A 176 -20.81 -16.42 -7.39
C HIS A 176 -22.05 -15.83 -6.72
N LEU A 177 -22.14 -14.51 -6.63
CA LEU A 177 -23.42 -13.88 -6.29
C LEU A 177 -24.43 -14.23 -7.39
N PRO A 178 -25.72 -14.46 -7.09
CA PRO A 178 -26.71 -14.85 -8.09
C PRO A 178 -26.83 -13.91 -9.29
N TRP A 179 -26.34 -12.67 -9.15
CA TRP A 179 -26.35 -11.62 -10.16
C TRP A 179 -24.97 -11.34 -10.80
N GLU A 180 -23.90 -12.04 -10.40
CA GLU A 180 -22.59 -11.94 -11.04
C GLU A 180 -22.40 -13.08 -12.05
N LYS A 181 -22.02 -12.73 -13.28
CA LYS A 181 -21.81 -13.71 -14.35
C LYS A 181 -20.56 -14.56 -14.17
N GLU A 182 -19.56 -14.03 -13.47
CA GLU A 182 -18.25 -14.67 -13.24
C GLU A 182 -17.76 -14.30 -11.83
N PRO A 183 -17.01 -15.18 -11.14
CA PRO A 183 -16.44 -14.88 -9.84
C PRO A 183 -15.49 -13.67 -9.91
N THR A 184 -15.62 -12.74 -8.96
CA THR A 184 -14.76 -11.54 -8.90
C THR A 184 -13.44 -11.86 -8.22
N HIS A 185 -12.35 -11.79 -8.99
CA HIS A 185 -11.00 -12.00 -8.47
C HIS A 185 -10.32 -10.70 -7.99
N ILE A 186 -11.11 -9.68 -7.67
CA ILE A 186 -10.58 -8.36 -7.31
C ILE A 186 -9.96 -8.45 -5.91
N VAL A 187 -8.64 -8.32 -5.84
CA VAL A 187 -7.90 -8.25 -4.58
C VAL A 187 -7.97 -6.83 -4.04
N THR A 188 -8.56 -6.66 -2.86
CA THR A 188 -8.78 -5.35 -2.22
C THR A 188 -7.72 -5.02 -1.19
N ALA A 189 -7.16 -6.03 -0.52
CA ALA A 189 -6.09 -5.87 0.46
C ALA A 189 -5.18 -7.10 0.48
N ILE A 190 -3.91 -6.89 0.82
CA ILE A 190 -2.96 -7.95 1.15
C ILE A 190 -2.29 -7.56 2.47
N GLY A 191 -2.14 -8.53 3.37
CA GLY A 191 -1.35 -8.39 4.58
C GLY A 191 -0.64 -9.70 4.92
N SER A 192 0.26 -9.65 5.89
CA SER A 192 0.92 -10.83 6.44
C SER A 192 0.38 -11.15 7.83
N SER A 193 0.18 -12.41 8.14
CA SER A 193 -0.01 -12.89 9.51
C SER A 193 1.33 -12.98 10.23
N ALA A 194 1.29 -13.06 11.57
CA ALA A 194 2.48 -13.18 12.41
C ALA A 194 3.32 -14.46 12.17
N ASP A 195 2.80 -15.42 11.43
CA ASP A 195 3.50 -16.64 11.01
C ASP A 195 3.88 -16.63 9.53
N GLY A 196 3.95 -15.44 8.92
CA GLY A 196 4.44 -15.24 7.56
C GLY A 196 3.47 -15.64 6.44
N ARG A 197 2.23 -16.03 6.76
CA ARG A 197 1.23 -16.37 5.73
C ARG A 197 0.53 -15.12 5.21
N LEU A 198 0.07 -15.19 3.96
CA LEU A 198 -0.61 -14.05 3.35
C LEU A 198 -2.12 -14.08 3.64
N LEU A 199 -2.63 -12.96 4.09
CA LEU A 199 -4.04 -12.65 4.18
C LEU A 199 -4.44 -11.81 2.97
N VAL A 200 -5.46 -12.26 2.25
CA VAL A 200 -5.89 -11.65 0.99
C VAL A 200 -7.36 -11.33 1.09
N GLY A 201 -7.69 -10.04 1.02
CA GLY A 201 -9.06 -9.57 0.92
C GLY A 201 -9.53 -9.64 -0.53
N TYR A 202 -10.67 -10.29 -0.76
CA TYR A 202 -11.35 -10.31 -2.05
C TYR A 202 -12.67 -9.55 -1.98
N ALA A 203 -12.94 -8.74 -2.99
CA ALA A 203 -14.23 -8.07 -3.12
C ALA A 203 -15.36 -9.11 -3.14
N GLY A 204 -16.40 -8.92 -2.32
CA GLY A 204 -17.55 -9.83 -2.24
C GLY A 204 -17.33 -11.16 -1.49
N MET A 205 -16.08 -11.55 -1.20
CA MET A 205 -15.77 -12.85 -0.56
C MET A 205 -15.13 -12.74 0.81
N GLY A 206 -14.71 -11.54 1.20
CA GLY A 206 -14.09 -11.29 2.49
C GLY A 206 -12.63 -11.74 2.53
N LEU A 207 -12.20 -12.22 3.69
CA LEU A 207 -10.80 -12.52 3.97
C LEU A 207 -10.45 -13.99 3.69
N MET A 208 -9.41 -14.19 2.90
CA MET A 208 -8.84 -15.51 2.60
C MET A 208 -7.41 -15.59 3.13
N LEU A 209 -6.99 -16.78 3.53
CA LEU A 209 -5.59 -17.09 3.80
C LEU A 209 -5.02 -17.80 2.56
N PHE A 210 -3.87 -17.33 2.10
CA PHE A 210 -3.16 -17.88 0.98
C PHE A 210 -1.94 -18.68 1.44
N ASP A 211 -1.88 -19.95 1.05
CA ASP A 211 -0.72 -20.80 1.24
C ASP A 211 0.27 -20.59 0.09
N GLN A 212 1.38 -19.94 0.38
CA GLN A 212 2.38 -19.58 -0.62
C GLN A 212 3.10 -20.79 -1.23
N LYS A 213 3.16 -21.93 -0.52
CA LYS A 213 3.80 -23.15 -1.01
C LYS A 213 2.89 -23.93 -1.93
N ALA A 214 1.63 -24.09 -1.53
CA ALA A 214 0.63 -24.81 -2.31
C ALA A 214 0.02 -23.96 -3.44
N GLY A 215 0.08 -22.63 -3.33
CA GLY A 215 -0.58 -21.71 -4.25
C GLY A 215 -2.11 -21.72 -4.12
N THR A 216 -2.63 -22.07 -2.94
CA THR A 216 -4.06 -22.29 -2.69
C THR A 216 -4.62 -21.30 -1.67
N PHE A 217 -5.94 -21.09 -1.75
CA PHE A 217 -6.67 -20.19 -0.86
C PHE A 217 -7.59 -21.00 0.05
N ARG A 218 -7.70 -20.57 1.32
CA ARG A 218 -8.75 -21.03 2.24
C ARG A 218 -9.48 -19.84 2.83
N GLN A 219 -10.80 -19.92 2.91
CA GLN A 219 -11.59 -18.90 3.59
C GLN A 219 -11.24 -18.91 5.08
N VAL A 220 -11.14 -17.72 5.67
CA VAL A 220 -10.84 -17.57 7.10
C VAL A 220 -12.13 -17.29 7.85
N LEU A 221 -12.41 -18.12 8.86
CA LEU A 221 -13.43 -17.80 9.85
C LEU A 221 -12.85 -16.82 10.86
N VAL A 222 -13.57 -15.74 11.08
CA VAL A 222 -13.17 -14.69 12.01
C VAL A 222 -14.07 -14.79 13.24
N GLU A 223 -13.47 -15.06 14.40
CA GLU A 223 -14.18 -15.09 15.67
C GLU A 223 -14.13 -13.71 16.33
N GLU A 224 -15.27 -13.22 16.76
CA GLU A 224 -15.36 -12.04 17.62
C GLU A 224 -15.04 -12.41 19.07
N ARG A 225 -14.09 -11.70 19.66
CA ARG A 225 -13.83 -11.72 21.09
C ARG A 225 -14.06 -10.31 21.62
N ALA A 226 -15.15 -10.12 22.35
CA ALA A 226 -15.42 -8.87 23.05
C ALA A 226 -14.32 -8.62 24.09
N ASP A 227 -13.54 -7.56 23.90
CA ASP A 227 -12.64 -7.07 24.94
C ASP A 227 -13.43 -6.21 25.91
N LYS A 228 -13.78 -6.81 27.06
CA LYS A 228 -14.56 -6.17 28.11
C LYS A 228 -13.87 -4.95 28.73
N GLY A 229 -12.56 -4.75 28.49
CA GLY A 229 -11.79 -3.64 29.04
C GLY A 229 -11.69 -2.40 28.15
N THR A 230 -11.77 -2.56 26.82
CA THR A 230 -11.53 -1.47 25.86
C THR A 230 -12.77 -1.03 25.08
N GLY A 231 -13.84 -1.84 25.09
CA GLY A 231 -15.02 -1.61 24.26
C GLY A 231 -14.76 -1.83 22.76
N LEU A 232 -13.60 -2.40 22.40
CA LEU A 232 -13.25 -2.76 21.04
C LEU A 232 -13.58 -4.23 20.77
N ASN A 233 -14.10 -4.51 19.58
CA ASN A 233 -14.24 -5.87 19.09
C ASN A 233 -12.88 -6.34 18.57
N ILE A 234 -12.31 -7.36 19.23
CA ILE A 234 -11.07 -7.99 18.78
C ILE A 234 -11.45 -9.22 17.97
N TYR A 235 -11.02 -9.23 16.71
CA TYR A 235 -11.27 -10.33 15.79
C TYR A 235 -10.02 -11.19 15.67
N ARG A 236 -10.17 -12.52 15.83
CA ARG A 236 -9.07 -13.48 15.62
C ARG A 236 -9.41 -14.46 14.52
N ILE A 237 -8.39 -14.90 13.81
CA ILE A 237 -8.50 -16.02 12.88
C ILE A 237 -8.76 -17.29 13.70
N ALA A 238 -9.87 -17.96 13.43
CA ALA A 238 -10.18 -19.24 14.07
C ALA A 238 -9.08 -20.27 13.73
N PRO A 239 -8.71 -21.15 14.68
CA PRO A 239 -7.80 -22.25 14.40
C PRO A 239 -8.38 -23.18 13.32
N PRO A 240 -7.53 -23.93 12.58
CA PRO A 240 -8.01 -24.92 11.62
C PRO A 240 -8.92 -25.94 12.33
N GLN A 241 -10.03 -26.32 11.68
CA GLN A 241 -10.85 -27.46 12.10
C GLN A 241 -10.21 -28.78 11.68
#